data_AF-A0A9P7UIR5-F1
#
_entry.id   AF-A0A9P7UIR5-F1
#
_cell.length_a   1.000
_cell.length_b   1.000
_cell.length_c   1.000
_cell.angle_alpha   90.00
_cell.angle_beta   90.00
_cell.angle_gamma   90.00
#
_symmetry.space_group_name_H-M   'P 1'
#
loop_
_entity.id
_entity.type
_entity.pdbx_description
1 polymer ?
#
loop_
_entity_poly.entity_id
_entity_poly.type
_entity_poly.pdbx_seq_one_letter_code
_entity_poly.pdbx_strand_id
1 'polypeptide(L)'
;MTSSGFAGQLESKYNPLLFVSGGCDPYSAVNADGSLGAGLRPNGGGRSGCDDGGKAQVYIRRGISNGHRGIMYSYYVPKVRWGKGDEEGHRHYWASVVVWIAKSTCDGATMKDLRSVGISFTTDHEK
;
A
#
# COMPACT_ATOMS: atom_id res chain seq x y z
N MET A 1 9.45 0.12 -7.40
CA MET A 1 10.05 1.15 -8.28
C MET A 1 8.93 1.98 -8.87
N THR A 2 9.15 3.27 -9.09
CA THR A 2 8.22 4.14 -9.82
C THR A 2 8.50 4.08 -11.33
N SER A 3 7.51 4.45 -12.13
CA SER A 3 7.62 4.55 -13.59
C SER A 3 8.66 5.62 -13.99
N SER A 4 9.11 5.65 -15.24
CA SER A 4 9.96 6.74 -15.74
C SER A 4 9.14 8.02 -16.04
N GLY A 5 9.82 9.17 -16.08
CA GLY A 5 9.24 10.45 -16.52
C GLY A 5 8.15 11.01 -15.59
N PHE A 6 7.17 11.71 -16.17
CA PHE A 6 6.10 12.37 -15.42
C PHE A 6 5.29 11.41 -14.53
N ALA A 7 5.06 10.19 -15.02
CA ALA A 7 4.38 9.15 -14.27
C ALA A 7 5.09 8.81 -12.97
N GLY A 8 6.42 8.63 -13.01
CA GLY A 8 7.22 8.36 -11.82
C GLY A 8 7.22 9.49 -10.82
N GLN A 9 7.36 10.72 -11.31
CA GLN A 9 7.30 11.90 -10.45
C GLN A 9 5.94 12.02 -9.75
N LEU A 10 4.86 11.65 -10.44
CA LEU A 10 3.51 11.65 -9.88
C LEU A 10 3.36 10.59 -8.78
N GLU A 11 3.81 9.37 -9.06
CA GLU A 11 3.81 8.26 -8.10
C GLU A 11 4.68 8.57 -6.88
N SER A 12 5.83 9.22 -7.05
CA SER A 12 6.68 9.64 -5.92
C SER A 12 6.06 10.80 -5.12
N LYS A 13 5.48 11.81 -5.79
CA LYS A 13 4.89 12.98 -5.12
C LYS A 13 3.75 12.61 -4.19
N TYR A 14 2.93 11.64 -4.59
CA TYR A 14 1.73 11.25 -3.86
C TYR A 14 1.90 9.95 -3.06
N ASN A 15 3.12 9.40 -2.97
CA ASN A 15 3.39 8.22 -2.15
C ASN A 15 3.23 8.59 -0.66
N PRO A 16 2.28 7.98 0.07
CA PRO A 16 2.06 8.33 1.46
C PRO A 16 3.18 7.79 2.35
N LEU A 17 3.44 8.51 3.45
CA LEU A 17 4.22 7.96 4.56
C LEU A 17 3.37 6.96 5.31
N LEU A 18 3.89 5.74 5.52
CA LEU A 18 3.21 4.68 6.27
C LEU A 18 3.84 4.56 7.66
N PHE A 19 3.02 4.68 8.70
CA PHE A 19 3.41 4.41 10.08
C PHE A 19 2.82 3.07 10.53
N VAL A 20 3.67 2.11 10.89
CA VAL A 20 3.28 0.79 11.37
C VAL A 20 3.22 0.82 12.90
N SER A 21 2.05 1.14 13.44
CA SER A 21 1.83 1.24 14.89
C SER A 21 1.87 -0.13 15.60
N GLY A 22 1.59 -1.22 14.88
CA GLY A 22 1.58 -2.58 15.40
C GLY A 22 1.45 -3.60 14.28
N GLY A 23 1.73 -4.87 14.59
CA GLY A 23 1.75 -5.95 13.60
C GLY A 23 3.00 -5.96 12.72
N CYS A 24 2.93 -6.69 11.62
CA CYS A 24 4.06 -6.86 10.70
C CYS A 24 4.36 -5.59 9.90
N ASP A 25 5.64 -5.39 9.58
CA ASP A 25 6.04 -4.39 8.59
C ASP A 25 5.65 -4.85 7.17
N PRO A 26 5.62 -3.94 6.18
CA PRO A 26 5.45 -4.32 4.78
C PRO A 26 6.60 -5.18 4.23
N TYR A 27 6.27 -6.12 3.33
CA TYR A 27 7.22 -6.99 2.63
C TYR A 27 6.95 -7.02 1.13
N SER A 28 7.93 -7.47 0.35
CA SER A 28 7.72 -7.89 -1.04
C SER A 28 6.83 -9.13 -1.10
N ALA A 29 5.67 -9.02 -1.75
CA ALA A 29 4.77 -10.14 -2.03
C ALA A 29 5.25 -11.01 -3.21
N VAL A 30 6.02 -10.42 -4.13
CA VAL A 30 6.44 -11.04 -5.39
C VAL A 30 7.83 -10.55 -5.79
N ASN A 31 8.64 -11.45 -6.32
CA ASN A 31 9.99 -11.17 -6.85
C ASN A 31 9.97 -10.96 -8.37
N ALA A 32 11.10 -10.55 -8.95
CA ALA A 32 11.23 -10.23 -10.38
C ALA A 32 10.97 -11.42 -11.32
N ASP A 33 11.17 -12.66 -10.84
CA ASP A 33 10.87 -13.90 -11.56
C ASP A 33 9.40 -14.32 -11.45
N GLY A 34 8.56 -13.57 -10.72
CA GLY A 34 7.17 -13.89 -10.47
C GLY A 34 6.94 -14.80 -9.26
N SER A 35 7.99 -15.23 -8.55
CA SER A 35 7.85 -16.05 -7.35
C SER A 35 7.12 -15.30 -6.24
N LEU A 36 6.12 -15.93 -5.62
CA LEU A 36 5.28 -15.35 -4.57
C LEU A 36 5.83 -15.66 -3.16
N GLY A 37 5.68 -14.71 -2.24
CA GLY A 37 6.00 -14.91 -0.83
C GLY A 37 5.04 -15.89 -0.16
N ALA A 38 5.57 -16.86 0.58
CA ALA A 38 4.76 -17.87 1.31
C ALA A 38 3.99 -17.30 2.53
N GLY A 39 4.22 -16.03 2.88
CA GLY A 39 3.67 -15.41 4.09
C GLY A 39 4.10 -16.11 5.37
N LEU A 40 3.45 -15.75 6.48
CA LEU A 40 3.72 -16.35 7.79
C LEU A 40 2.44 -16.95 8.38
N ARG A 41 2.59 -18.06 9.11
CA ARG A 41 1.48 -18.59 9.91
C ARG A 41 1.11 -17.55 10.97
N PRO A 42 -0.19 -17.26 11.23
CA PRO A 42 -0.63 -16.26 12.20
C PRO A 42 -0.46 -16.73 13.66
N ASN A 43 0.73 -17.23 14.01
CA ASN A 43 1.10 -17.65 15.36
C ASN A 43 2.16 -16.72 15.97
N GLY A 44 2.48 -16.95 17.24
CA GLY A 44 3.39 -16.09 18.02
C GLY A 44 2.84 -14.69 18.29
N GLY A 45 3.70 -13.75 18.66
CA GLY A 45 3.31 -12.33 18.81
C GLY A 45 2.93 -11.69 17.47
N GLY A 46 2.17 -10.60 17.51
CA GLY A 46 1.68 -9.90 16.31
C GLY A 46 2.80 -9.44 15.35
N ARG A 47 4.01 -9.19 15.89
CA ARG A 47 5.20 -8.81 15.12
C ARG A 47 6.21 -9.96 14.89
N SER A 48 5.97 -11.12 15.51
CA SER A 48 6.97 -12.20 15.56
C SER A 48 7.32 -12.71 14.17
N GLY A 49 8.60 -12.56 13.80
CA GLY A 49 9.15 -12.99 12.52
C GLY A 49 8.83 -12.06 11.34
N CYS A 50 8.38 -10.83 11.58
CA CYS A 50 8.00 -9.89 10.53
C CYS A 50 8.23 -8.40 10.90
N ASP A 51 9.19 -8.12 11.79
CA ASP A 51 9.53 -6.79 12.32
C ASP A 51 10.90 -6.27 11.88
N ASP A 52 11.52 -6.92 10.90
CA ASP A 52 12.88 -6.57 10.47
C ASP A 52 12.96 -5.24 9.69
N GLY A 53 11.84 -4.61 9.31
CA GLY A 53 11.74 -3.29 8.67
C GLY A 53 12.48 -3.05 7.33
N GLY A 54 13.49 -3.86 6.99
CA GLY A 54 14.48 -3.59 5.95
C GLY A 54 14.09 -4.08 4.55
N LYS A 55 12.89 -4.63 4.37
CA LYS A 55 12.39 -5.19 3.10
C LYS A 55 11.06 -4.58 2.66
N ALA A 56 10.74 -3.39 3.17
CA ALA A 56 9.49 -2.71 2.85
C ALA A 56 9.36 -2.44 1.35
N GLN A 57 8.24 -2.87 0.78
CA GLN A 57 7.89 -2.66 -0.62
C GLN A 57 6.48 -2.06 -0.70
N VAL A 58 6.32 -1.08 -1.58
CA VAL A 58 5.01 -0.54 -1.97
C VAL A 58 4.73 -0.88 -3.43
N TYR A 59 3.48 -1.22 -3.72
CA TYR A 59 2.96 -1.48 -5.06
C TYR A 59 2.08 -0.30 -5.48
N ILE A 60 2.21 0.14 -6.73
CA ILE A 60 1.58 1.37 -7.20
C ILE A 60 0.79 1.08 -8.47
N ARG A 61 -0.46 1.55 -8.54
CA ARG A 61 -1.29 1.49 -9.75
C ARG A 61 -2.07 2.77 -9.94
N ARG A 62 -1.92 3.38 -11.11
CA ARG A 62 -2.69 4.56 -11.54
C ARG A 62 -3.94 4.11 -12.29
N GLY A 63 -5.04 4.83 -12.11
CA GLY A 63 -6.30 4.53 -12.77
C GLY A 63 -7.27 5.70 -12.79
N ILE A 64 -8.40 5.49 -13.48
CA ILE A 64 -9.54 6.41 -13.51
C ILE A 64 -10.78 5.63 -13.08
N SER A 65 -11.54 6.18 -12.15
CA SER A 65 -12.84 5.65 -11.72
C SER A 65 -13.86 6.79 -11.67
N ASN A 66 -15.02 6.61 -12.30
CA ASN A 66 -16.08 7.64 -12.39
C ASN A 66 -15.55 9.02 -12.83
N GLY A 67 -14.62 9.06 -13.79
CA GLY A 67 -14.00 10.32 -14.27
C GLY A 67 -12.94 10.92 -13.34
N HIS A 68 -12.66 10.31 -12.19
CA HIS A 68 -11.69 10.79 -11.21
C HIS A 68 -10.39 10.01 -11.33
N ARG A 69 -9.24 10.71 -11.31
CA ARG A 69 -7.92 10.09 -11.35
C ARG A 69 -7.53 9.65 -9.94
N GLY A 70 -7.10 8.41 -9.81
CA GLY A 70 -6.63 7.84 -8.55
C GLY A 70 -5.27 7.17 -8.71
N ILE A 71 -4.46 7.21 -7.65
CA ILE A 71 -3.26 6.41 -7.51
C ILE A 71 -3.42 5.52 -6.29
N MET A 72 -3.45 4.22 -6.52
CA MET A 72 -3.49 3.21 -5.48
C MET A 72 -2.07 2.84 -5.08
N TYR A 73 -1.77 2.94 -3.79
CA TYR A 73 -0.59 2.41 -3.12
C TYR A 73 -1.03 1.22 -2.29
N SER A 74 -0.37 0.08 -2.45
CA SER A 74 -0.74 -1.16 -1.78
C SER A 74 0.46 -1.78 -1.09
N TYR A 75 0.22 -2.31 0.10
CA TYR A 75 1.23 -2.84 1.01
C TYR A 75 0.84 -4.27 1.37
N TYR A 76 1.78 -5.18 1.16
CA TYR A 76 1.63 -6.56 1.58
C TYR A 76 2.29 -6.75 2.94
N VAL A 77 1.58 -7.42 3.85
CA VAL A 77 2.17 -7.92 5.10
C VAL A 77 2.00 -9.45 5.17
N PRO A 78 3.00 -10.17 5.71
CA PRO A 78 3.04 -11.63 5.64
C PRO A 78 1.97 -12.33 6.48
N LYS A 79 1.46 -11.66 7.52
CA LYS A 79 0.35 -12.09 8.37
C LYS A 79 -0.26 -10.88 9.07
N VAL A 80 -1.49 -11.05 9.54
CA VAL A 80 -2.12 -10.17 10.54
C VAL A 80 -2.61 -10.99 11.71
N ARG A 81 -2.69 -10.36 12.88
CA ARG A 81 -3.22 -10.93 14.11
C ARG A 81 -3.95 -9.85 14.90
N TRP A 82 -5.13 -10.18 15.38
CA TRP A 82 -5.95 -9.30 16.22
C TRP A 82 -6.16 -9.86 17.65
N GLY A 83 -5.68 -11.09 17.93
CA GLY A 83 -5.78 -11.70 19.26
C GLY A 83 -4.80 -12.84 19.50
N LYS A 84 -4.89 -13.49 20.67
CA LYS A 84 -4.14 -14.70 21.04
C LYS A 84 -4.95 -15.96 20.70
N GLY A 85 -4.32 -16.96 20.08
CA GLY A 85 -4.97 -18.20 19.63
C GLY A 85 -4.75 -18.48 18.14
N ASP A 86 -4.98 -19.70 17.68
CA ASP A 86 -4.67 -20.10 16.30
C ASP A 86 -5.69 -19.58 15.26
N GLU A 87 -6.85 -19.09 15.71
CA GLU A 87 -7.92 -18.54 14.86
C GLU A 87 -7.96 -17.00 14.84
N GLU A 88 -7.08 -16.34 15.60
CA GLU A 88 -7.07 -14.89 15.81
C GLU A 88 -6.11 -14.16 14.85
N GLY A 89 -6.21 -14.50 13.58
CA GLY A 89 -5.40 -13.93 12.52
C GLY A 89 -5.51 -14.69 11.20
N HIS A 90 -4.85 -14.17 10.17
CA HIS A 90 -4.70 -14.89 8.91
C HIS A 90 -3.34 -14.63 8.26
N ARG A 91 -2.93 -15.58 7.43
CA ARG A 91 -1.74 -15.48 6.57
C ARG A 91 -2.07 -14.56 5.40
N HIS A 92 -1.12 -13.71 5.02
CA HIS A 92 -1.24 -12.69 3.98
C HIS A 92 -2.27 -11.60 4.32
N TYR A 93 -1.89 -10.35 4.12
CA TYR A 93 -2.84 -9.25 4.14
C TYR A 93 -2.36 -8.13 3.23
N TRP A 94 -3.32 -7.41 2.65
CA TRP A 94 -3.08 -6.31 1.74
C TRP A 94 -3.86 -5.09 2.20
N ALA A 95 -3.13 -4.06 2.62
CA ALA A 95 -3.69 -2.74 2.89
C ALA A 95 -3.47 -1.85 1.68
N SER A 96 -4.45 -1.04 1.30
CA SER A 96 -4.31 -0.11 0.19
C SER A 96 -4.80 1.28 0.53
N VAL A 97 -4.18 2.29 -0.08
CA VAL A 97 -4.57 3.70 -0.03
C VAL A 97 -4.74 4.19 -1.46
N VAL A 98 -5.86 4.85 -1.77
CA VAL A 98 -6.08 5.56 -3.03
C VAL A 98 -6.01 7.05 -2.78
N VAL A 99 -5.05 7.73 -3.42
CA VAL A 99 -4.98 9.19 -3.46
C VAL A 99 -5.70 9.68 -4.71
N TRP A 100 -6.79 10.41 -4.53
CA TRP A 100 -7.56 11.01 -5.61
C TRP A 100 -6.99 12.37 -5.98
N ILE A 101 -6.77 12.60 -7.28
CA ILE A 101 -6.04 13.77 -7.78
C ILE A 101 -6.91 14.54 -8.77
N ALA A 102 -6.99 15.85 -8.58
CA ALA A 102 -7.57 16.78 -9.53
C ALA A 102 -6.51 17.73 -10.09
N LYS A 103 -6.76 18.19 -11.32
CA LYS A 103 -6.02 19.29 -11.94
C LYS A 103 -6.73 20.61 -11.65
N SER A 104 -5.99 21.68 -11.40
CA SER A 104 -6.51 23.03 -11.23
C SER A 104 -6.78 23.76 -12.55
N THR A 105 -6.21 23.29 -13.66
CA THR A 105 -6.27 23.97 -14.97
C THR A 105 -6.89 23.09 -16.05
N CYS A 106 -7.47 23.72 -17.06
CA CYS A 106 -8.03 23.03 -18.22
C CYS A 106 -6.94 22.55 -19.18
N ASP A 107 -5.86 23.31 -19.35
CA ASP A 107 -4.76 23.03 -20.27
C ASP A 107 -3.54 22.40 -19.58
N GLY A 108 -2.85 21.51 -20.30
CA GLY A 108 -1.60 20.82 -19.94
C GLY A 108 -1.15 20.94 -18.48
N ALA A 109 -1.51 19.98 -17.63
CA ALA A 109 -1.15 20.03 -16.21
C ALA A 109 0.33 19.68 -16.00
N THR A 110 1.07 20.60 -15.37
CA THR A 110 2.36 20.30 -14.77
C THR A 110 2.18 19.71 -13.37
N MET A 111 3.25 19.25 -12.74
CA MET A 111 3.19 18.70 -11.38
C MET A 111 2.64 19.71 -10.35
N LYS A 112 2.78 21.02 -10.60
CA LYS A 112 2.29 22.09 -9.72
C LYS A 112 0.78 22.28 -9.79
N ASP A 113 0.16 21.88 -10.91
CA ASP A 113 -1.28 22.04 -11.16
C ASP A 113 -2.10 20.88 -10.59
N LEU A 114 -1.42 19.87 -10.01
CA LEU A 114 -2.06 18.72 -9.41
C LEU A 114 -2.18 18.88 -7.90
N ARG A 115 -3.38 18.59 -7.39
CA ARG A 115 -3.68 18.55 -5.95
C ARG A 115 -4.42 17.27 -5.58
N SER A 116 -4.19 16.76 -4.38
CA SER A 116 -5.02 15.72 -3.79
C SER A 116 -6.40 16.32 -3.45
N VAL A 117 -7.47 15.60 -3.80
CA VAL A 117 -8.85 15.99 -3.52
C VAL A 117 -9.59 15.00 -2.63
N GLY A 118 -8.98 13.86 -2.34
CA GLY A 118 -9.53 12.86 -1.45
C GLY A 118 -8.56 11.72 -1.21
N ILE A 119 -8.82 10.97 -0.15
CA ILE A 119 -8.08 9.76 0.21
C ILE A 119 -9.11 8.69 0.55
N SER A 120 -8.92 7.49 0.02
CA SER A 120 -9.66 6.29 0.43
C SER A 120 -8.63 5.27 0.91
N PHE A 121 -8.95 4.47 1.91
CA PHE A 121 -8.03 3.44 2.40
C PHE A 121 -8.79 2.21 2.87
N THR A 122 -8.13 1.06 2.80
CA THR A 122 -8.63 -0.18 3.37
C THR A 122 -8.71 -0.03 4.87
N THR A 123 -9.86 -0.33 5.43
CA THR A 123 -10.06 -0.54 6.87
C THR A 123 -10.50 -1.97 7.06
N ASP A 124 -9.99 -2.62 8.11
CA ASP A 124 -10.58 -3.89 8.53
C ASP A 124 -11.97 -3.62 9.10
N HIS A 125 -12.91 -4.52 8.82
CA HIS A 125 -14.16 -4.58 9.56
C HIS A 125 -13.85 -5.06 10.97
N GLU A 126 -13.55 -4.13 11.88
CA GLU A 126 -13.78 -4.37 13.29
C GLU A 126 -15.30 -4.60 13.45
N LYS A 127 -15.68 -5.80 13.87
CA LYS A 127 -17.06 -6.07 14.31
C LYS A 127 -17.31 -5.43 15.66
#